data_AF-A0A8S3U2M1-F1
#
_entry.id   AF-A0A8S3U2M1-F1
#
_cell.length_a   1.000
_cell.length_b   1.000
_cell.length_c   1.000
_cell.angle_alpha   90.00
_cell.angle_beta   90.00
_cell.angle_gamma   90.00
#
_symmetry.space_group_name_H-M   'P 1'
#
loop_
_entity.id
_entity.type
_entity.pdbx_description
1 polymer ?
#
loop_
_entity_poly.entity_id
_entity_poly.type
_entity_poly.pdbx_seq_one_letter_code
_entity_poly.pdbx_strand_id
1 'polypeptide(L)'
;MTTILRFVEIKLTVMLDQTSENVVTARTENTTSSCLNDDHQEEEKNSSSARTKESYKVRFFDGKAPGTADDGKVNKGPNQQNQNWGRTGLLLIEGGTIILRVLFDEKVKQTANGNLSAYLKIPANYQTLFDLYQGKVISPLQWDVLYPTSNANGVNSLELDIIMLHILVIHTCQFKGDVLMDIQKLEKRRDIMYDFAKDAKITDAKFETEYEAVGAVLAKLTVTRELGRDVENRIKNMVKNLKIITMTKEEIITYLGILKRWYLCDIDIRKAVKELKPLLKGN
;
A
#
# COMPACT_ATOMS: atom_id res chain seq x y z
N MET A 1 -0.46 -19.26 22.70
CA MET A 1 -0.34 -18.22 21.65
C MET A 1 -1.74 -17.76 21.25
N THR A 2 -2.50 -17.20 22.20
CA THR A 2 -3.97 -17.40 22.23
C THR A 2 -4.79 -16.13 22.49
N THR A 3 -4.15 -15.07 22.99
CA THR A 3 -4.83 -13.85 23.47
C THR A 3 -5.34 -12.93 22.36
N ILE A 4 -4.81 -13.06 21.14
CA ILE A 4 -5.19 -12.20 20.00
C ILE A 4 -6.55 -12.60 19.42
N LEU A 5 -6.90 -13.90 19.43
CA LEU A 5 -8.16 -14.40 18.86
C LEU A 5 -9.38 -13.86 19.63
N ARG A 6 -9.39 -13.96 20.97
CA ARG A 6 -10.50 -13.49 21.81
C ARG A 6 -10.83 -12.01 21.66
N PHE A 7 -9.86 -11.15 21.34
CA PHE A 7 -10.10 -9.71 21.17
C PHE A 7 -10.88 -9.36 19.90
N VAL A 8 -10.92 -10.24 18.90
CA VAL A 8 -11.68 -10.01 17.66
C VAL A 8 -13.10 -10.57 17.76
N GLU A 9 -13.29 -11.68 18.50
CA GLU A 9 -14.62 -12.26 18.77
C GLU A 9 -15.50 -11.30 19.58
N ILE A 10 -14.99 -10.78 20.71
CA ILE A 10 -15.74 -9.87 21.59
C ILE A 10 -16.21 -8.61 20.84
N LYS A 11 -15.36 -8.04 19.97
CA LYS A 11 -15.72 -6.83 19.21
C LYS A 11 -16.76 -7.09 18.11
N LEU A 12 -16.85 -8.31 17.60
CA LEU A 12 -17.88 -8.73 16.66
C LEU A 12 -19.24 -8.96 17.34
N THR A 13 -19.25 -9.53 18.56
CA THR A 13 -20.49 -9.71 19.32
C THR A 13 -21.12 -8.37 19.70
N VAL A 14 -20.35 -7.44 20.28
CA VAL A 14 -20.86 -6.12 20.72
C VAL A 14 -21.42 -5.29 19.55
N MET A 15 -20.83 -5.39 18.36
CA MET A 15 -21.32 -4.67 17.18
C MET A 15 -22.59 -5.27 16.55
N LEU A 16 -22.96 -6.51 16.87
CA LEU A 16 -24.19 -7.13 16.38
C LEU A 16 -25.41 -6.79 17.25
N ASP A 17 -25.25 -6.75 18.59
CA ASP A 17 -26.33 -6.30 19.49
C ASP A 17 -26.75 -4.86 19.18
N GLN A 18 -25.78 -3.95 19.02
CA GLN A 18 -26.03 -2.52 18.76
C GLN A 18 -26.75 -2.24 17.42
N THR A 19 -26.72 -3.18 16.47
CA THR A 19 -27.50 -3.07 15.23
C THR A 19 -28.97 -3.49 15.38
N SER A 20 -29.37 -4.12 16.48
CA SER A 20 -30.76 -4.54 16.71
C SER A 20 -31.64 -3.42 17.27
N GLU A 21 -31.11 -2.59 18.18
CA GLU A 21 -31.89 -1.55 18.87
C GLU A 21 -32.15 -0.30 18.00
N ASN A 22 -31.28 -0.02 17.03
CA ASN A 22 -31.31 1.23 16.25
C ASN A 22 -32.27 1.22 15.02
N VAL A 23 -33.06 0.16 14.83
CA VAL A 23 -33.96 0.03 13.66
C VAL A 23 -35.33 0.73 13.86
N VAL A 24 -35.65 1.18 15.08
CA VAL A 24 -36.99 1.68 15.45
C VAL A 24 -37.04 3.18 15.79
N THR A 25 -36.42 4.05 14.98
CA THR A 25 -36.86 5.47 14.82
C THR A 25 -36.21 6.19 13.62
N ALA A 26 -36.81 6.09 12.43
CA ALA A 26 -36.71 7.10 11.35
C ALA A 26 -37.73 6.81 10.22
N ARG A 27 -38.80 7.61 10.12
CA ARG A 27 -39.73 7.61 8.98
C ARG A 27 -40.33 9.02 8.86
N THR A 28 -40.75 9.42 7.65
CA THR A 28 -41.11 10.81 7.24
C THR A 28 -39.85 11.70 7.08
N GLU A 29 -39.72 12.60 6.08
CA GLU A 29 -40.65 12.96 4.99
C GLU A 29 -39.99 13.72 3.79
N ASN A 30 -40.77 13.93 2.71
CA ASN A 30 -40.69 15.01 1.70
C ASN A 30 -39.58 15.07 0.62
N THR A 31 -39.79 14.28 -0.44
CA THR A 31 -39.94 14.66 -1.87
C THR A 31 -39.71 16.12 -2.32
N THR A 32 -38.92 16.38 -3.38
CA THR A 32 -39.35 16.98 -4.70
C THR A 32 -38.20 17.42 -5.64
N SER A 33 -38.43 17.25 -6.97
CA SER A 33 -37.94 18.02 -8.16
C SER A 33 -36.44 18.32 -8.42
N SER A 34 -35.95 18.43 -9.68
CA SER A 34 -36.43 17.98 -11.01
C SER A 34 -35.43 18.32 -12.14
N CYS A 35 -35.29 17.42 -13.13
CA CYS A 35 -34.90 17.66 -14.54
C CYS A 35 -33.46 18.15 -14.88
N LEU A 36 -32.76 17.52 -15.83
CA LEU A 36 -32.64 17.81 -17.29
C LEU A 36 -32.07 19.22 -17.61
N ASN A 37 -31.14 19.47 -18.56
CA ASN A 37 -30.26 18.67 -19.45
C ASN A 37 -29.20 19.66 -20.08
N ASP A 38 -28.27 19.39 -21.02
CA ASP A 38 -27.91 18.25 -21.89
C ASP A 38 -26.41 18.31 -22.34
N ASP A 39 -25.99 17.39 -23.22
CA ASP A 39 -24.88 17.44 -24.22
C ASP A 39 -23.53 18.18 -23.96
N HIS A 40 -22.44 17.42 -24.03
CA HIS A 40 -21.42 17.58 -25.09
C HIS A 40 -20.51 16.34 -25.22
N GLN A 41 -20.31 15.85 -26.44
CA GLN A 41 -19.16 15.01 -26.81
C GLN A 41 -18.12 15.88 -27.53
N GLU A 42 -16.84 15.77 -27.17
CA GLU A 42 -15.80 15.29 -28.10
C GLU A 42 -14.44 15.07 -27.40
N GLU A 43 -13.46 14.67 -28.21
CA GLU A 43 -12.15 14.08 -27.91
C GLU A 43 -11.33 14.60 -26.71
N GLU A 44 -10.72 13.66 -25.97
CA GLU A 44 -9.25 13.67 -25.89
C GLU A 44 -8.67 12.24 -25.75
N LYS A 45 -7.65 11.92 -26.56
CA LYS A 45 -6.89 10.66 -26.51
C LYS A 45 -5.52 10.90 -25.88
N ASN A 46 -4.91 9.86 -25.28
CA ASN A 46 -3.50 9.80 -24.87
C ASN A 46 -3.01 10.81 -23.79
N SER A 47 -3.32 10.55 -22.51
CA SER A 47 -2.58 11.19 -21.38
C SER A 47 -2.26 10.26 -20.18
N SER A 48 -2.98 9.14 -20.02
CA SER A 48 -2.90 8.24 -18.85
C SER A 48 -1.48 7.76 -18.49
N SER A 49 -0.61 7.50 -19.48
CA SER A 49 0.74 6.96 -19.26
C SER A 49 1.76 7.96 -18.67
N ALA A 50 1.46 9.26 -18.67
CA ALA A 50 2.40 10.30 -18.24
C ALA A 50 2.29 10.65 -16.74
N ARG A 51 1.08 10.74 -16.19
CA ARG A 51 0.84 11.33 -14.86
C ARG A 51 1.45 10.57 -13.68
N THR A 52 1.64 9.26 -13.79
CA THR A 52 2.21 8.43 -12.71
C THR A 52 3.69 8.68 -12.42
N LYS A 53 4.40 9.42 -13.28
CA LYS A 53 5.80 9.81 -13.05
C LYS A 53 5.96 11.18 -12.37
N GLU A 54 4.99 12.07 -12.52
CA GLU A 54 5.12 13.46 -12.06
C GLU A 54 4.67 13.67 -10.60
N SER A 55 3.78 12.82 -10.07
CA SER A 55 3.23 12.97 -8.71
C SER A 55 4.26 12.79 -7.57
N TYR A 56 5.39 12.13 -7.83
CA TYR A 56 6.46 11.92 -6.85
C TYR A 56 7.44 13.09 -6.72
N LYS A 57 7.24 14.20 -7.45
CA LYS A 57 8.11 15.39 -7.46
C LYS A 57 7.94 16.29 -6.22
N VAL A 58 7.65 15.71 -5.05
CA VAL A 58 7.46 16.42 -3.78
C VAL A 58 8.81 16.58 -3.07
N ARG A 59 9.17 17.84 -2.80
CA ARG A 59 10.46 18.32 -2.28
C ARG A 59 10.94 17.59 -1.02
N PHE A 60 12.04 16.82 -1.13
CA PHE A 60 12.83 16.34 0.01
C PHE A 60 14.33 16.21 -0.30
N PHE A 61 15.05 17.34 -0.29
CA PHE A 61 16.52 17.36 -0.25
C PHE A 61 17.11 18.64 0.40
N ASP A 62 16.54 19.07 1.54
CA ASP A 62 17.28 19.93 2.48
C ASP A 62 18.00 19.05 3.51
N GLY A 63 19.24 18.72 3.20
CA GLY A 63 20.06 17.79 3.97
C GLY A 63 21.42 17.60 3.31
N LYS A 64 22.42 18.37 3.77
CA LYS A 64 23.78 18.38 3.21
C LYS A 64 24.36 16.98 3.06
N ALA A 65 24.86 16.66 1.88
CA ALA A 65 25.77 15.54 1.70
C ALA A 65 27.06 15.79 2.53
N PRO A 66 27.57 14.79 3.29
CA PRO A 66 28.83 14.94 4.00
C PRO A 66 30.02 14.78 3.03
N GLY A 67 30.88 15.80 2.97
CA GLY A 67 32.17 15.73 2.28
C GLY A 67 32.16 16.19 0.82
N THR A 68 32.33 17.50 0.61
CA THR A 68 32.83 18.02 -0.66
C THR A 68 34.35 17.81 -0.73
N ALA A 69 34.77 16.78 -1.45
CA ALA A 69 36.12 16.65 -2.00
C ALA A 69 35.99 16.35 -3.49
N ASP A 70 36.39 17.31 -4.32
CA ASP A 70 36.44 17.11 -5.77
C ASP A 70 37.67 16.27 -6.10
N ASP A 71 37.43 15.07 -6.63
CA ASP A 71 38.44 14.06 -6.91
C ASP A 71 37.90 13.20 -8.06
N GLY A 72 38.54 13.30 -9.23
CA GLY A 72 37.96 13.14 -10.58
C GLY A 72 37.44 11.75 -10.98
N LYS A 73 36.48 11.22 -10.22
CA LYS A 73 35.85 9.92 -10.48
C LYS A 73 34.82 10.05 -11.60
N VAL A 74 35.18 9.50 -12.76
CA VAL A 74 34.25 9.11 -13.84
C VAL A 74 32.99 8.51 -13.20
N ASN A 75 31.83 9.11 -13.48
CA ASN A 75 30.55 8.80 -12.84
C ASN A 75 30.02 7.42 -13.31
N LYS A 76 30.70 6.36 -12.84
CA LYS A 76 30.51 4.98 -13.29
C LYS A 76 29.08 4.53 -12.96
N GLY A 77 28.39 4.04 -13.99
CA GLY A 77 27.01 3.54 -13.86
C GLY A 77 26.88 2.38 -12.87
N PRO A 78 25.64 2.04 -12.45
CA PRO A 78 25.41 1.07 -11.38
C PRO A 78 26.04 -0.28 -11.71
N ASN A 79 26.85 -0.79 -10.79
CA ASN A 79 27.54 -2.07 -10.98
C ASN A 79 26.57 -3.26 -10.80
N GLN A 80 27.01 -4.49 -11.07
CA GLN A 80 26.15 -5.68 -10.98
C GLN A 80 25.47 -5.82 -9.61
N GLN A 81 26.14 -5.47 -8.51
CA GLN A 81 25.55 -5.53 -7.17
C GLN A 81 24.47 -4.46 -6.97
N ASN A 82 24.61 -3.29 -7.58
CA ASN A 82 23.55 -2.27 -7.61
C ASN A 82 22.36 -2.71 -8.47
N GLN A 83 22.62 -3.34 -9.62
CA GLN A 83 21.57 -3.93 -10.48
C GLN A 83 20.79 -5.01 -9.70
N ASN A 84 21.50 -5.91 -9.01
CA ASN A 84 20.90 -6.95 -8.16
C ASN A 84 19.99 -6.37 -7.06
N TRP A 85 20.46 -5.35 -6.35
CA TRP A 85 19.66 -4.66 -5.33
C TRP A 85 18.43 -4.01 -5.96
N GLY A 86 18.60 -3.28 -7.06
CA GLY A 86 17.53 -2.61 -7.80
C GLY A 86 16.45 -3.56 -8.29
N ARG A 87 16.83 -4.66 -8.95
CA ARG A 87 15.92 -5.70 -9.46
C ARG A 87 15.07 -6.32 -8.34
N THR A 88 15.69 -6.61 -7.20
CA THR A 88 15.01 -7.22 -6.04
C THR A 88 14.08 -6.21 -5.35
N GLY A 89 14.52 -4.96 -5.20
CA GLY A 89 13.70 -3.87 -4.67
C GLY A 89 12.50 -3.56 -5.57
N LEU A 90 12.71 -3.54 -6.89
CA LEU A 90 11.66 -3.35 -7.88
C LEU A 90 10.64 -4.49 -7.84
N LEU A 91 11.07 -5.76 -7.86
CA LEU A 91 10.16 -6.90 -7.78
C LEU A 91 9.32 -6.85 -6.49
N LEU A 92 9.94 -6.49 -5.37
CA LEU A 92 9.26 -6.34 -4.09
C LEU A 92 8.24 -5.20 -4.10
N ILE A 93 8.57 -4.04 -4.70
CA ILE A 93 7.69 -2.87 -4.76
C ILE A 93 6.55 -3.06 -5.76
N GLU A 94 6.85 -3.42 -7.01
CA GLU A 94 5.83 -3.59 -8.07
C GLU A 94 4.95 -4.82 -7.79
N GLY A 95 5.57 -5.96 -7.45
CA GLY A 95 4.85 -7.18 -7.08
C GLY A 95 4.03 -6.99 -5.81
N GLY A 96 4.59 -6.34 -4.79
CA GLY A 96 3.89 -6.01 -3.55
C GLY A 96 2.70 -5.08 -3.79
N THR A 97 2.87 -4.03 -4.62
CA THR A 97 1.79 -3.12 -5.03
C THR A 97 0.65 -3.88 -5.70
N ILE A 98 0.96 -4.77 -6.65
CA ILE A 98 -0.06 -5.59 -7.34
C ILE A 98 -0.83 -6.47 -6.35
N ILE A 99 -0.13 -7.21 -5.50
CA ILE A 99 -0.75 -8.14 -4.54
C ILE A 99 -1.62 -7.41 -3.52
N LEU A 100 -1.07 -6.37 -2.87
CA LEU A 100 -1.79 -5.61 -1.86
C LEU A 100 -3.00 -4.89 -2.46
N ARG A 101 -2.90 -4.39 -3.71
CA ARG A 101 -4.03 -3.78 -4.41
C ARG A 101 -5.14 -4.77 -4.69
N VAL A 102 -4.87 -5.95 -5.25
CA VAL A 102 -5.97 -6.89 -5.57
C VAL A 102 -6.58 -7.50 -4.30
N LEU A 103 -5.80 -7.74 -3.24
CA LEU A 103 -6.33 -8.09 -1.91
C LEU A 103 -7.25 -7.00 -1.35
N PHE A 104 -6.87 -5.73 -1.51
CA PHE A 104 -7.68 -4.59 -1.10
C PHE A 104 -8.96 -4.44 -1.94
N ASP A 105 -8.86 -4.48 -3.26
CA ASP A 105 -9.98 -4.37 -4.20
C ASP A 105 -11.00 -5.49 -3.98
N GLU A 106 -10.54 -6.71 -3.70
CA GLU A 106 -11.42 -7.84 -3.39
C GLU A 106 -12.13 -7.65 -2.04
N LYS A 107 -11.47 -7.07 -1.04
CA LYS A 107 -12.15 -6.69 0.22
C LYS A 107 -13.19 -5.59 0.00
N VAL A 108 -12.90 -4.60 -0.84
CA VAL A 108 -13.82 -3.52 -1.21
C VAL A 108 -15.03 -4.07 -1.99
N LYS A 109 -14.82 -5.05 -2.88
CA LYS A 109 -15.90 -5.82 -3.52
C LYS A 109 -16.80 -6.51 -2.50
N GLN A 110 -16.23 -7.33 -1.62
CA GLN A 110 -16.97 -8.11 -0.62
C GLN A 110 -17.73 -7.27 0.41
N THR A 111 -17.20 -6.09 0.78
CA THR A 111 -17.70 -5.30 1.91
C THR A 111 -18.53 -4.08 1.48
N ALA A 112 -18.34 -3.58 0.25
CA ALA A 112 -18.97 -2.35 -0.24
C ALA A 112 -19.39 -2.41 -1.72
N ASN A 113 -19.59 -3.62 -2.27
CA ASN A 113 -19.97 -3.86 -3.67
C ASN A 113 -19.04 -3.17 -4.71
N GLY A 114 -17.77 -3.00 -4.36
CA GLY A 114 -16.75 -2.37 -5.21
C GLY A 114 -16.63 -0.85 -5.04
N ASN A 115 -17.49 -0.22 -4.24
CA ASN A 115 -17.43 1.23 -4.00
C ASN A 115 -16.39 1.57 -2.92
N LEU A 116 -15.19 1.97 -3.35
CA LEU A 116 -14.08 2.35 -2.47
C LEU A 116 -14.45 3.54 -1.55
N SER A 117 -15.11 4.56 -2.09
CA SER A 117 -15.56 5.72 -1.30
C SER A 117 -16.57 5.34 -0.20
N ALA A 118 -17.39 4.29 -0.40
CA ALA A 118 -18.27 3.76 0.63
C ALA A 118 -17.49 2.92 1.65
N TYR A 119 -16.56 2.07 1.20
CA TYR A 119 -15.69 1.26 2.07
C TYR A 119 -14.87 2.10 3.04
N LEU A 120 -14.29 3.22 2.57
CA LEU A 120 -13.53 4.16 3.41
C LEU A 120 -14.41 4.95 4.39
N LYS A 121 -15.72 5.03 4.15
CA LYS A 121 -16.71 5.70 5.01
C LYS A 121 -17.38 4.75 6.03
N ILE A 122 -17.09 3.46 6.01
CA ILE A 122 -17.50 2.53 7.07
C ILE A 122 -16.91 3.03 8.41
N PRO A 123 -17.70 3.25 9.48
CA PRO A 123 -17.23 3.95 10.69
C PRO A 123 -15.96 3.36 11.32
N ALA A 124 -15.83 2.03 11.36
CA ALA A 124 -14.64 1.36 11.87
C ALA A 124 -13.38 1.59 11.01
N ASN A 125 -13.53 1.68 9.68
CA ASN A 125 -12.45 1.99 8.76
C ASN A 125 -12.05 3.46 8.87
N TYR A 126 -13.04 4.36 8.85
CA TYR A 126 -12.83 5.80 8.99
C TYR A 126 -12.10 6.14 10.30
N GLN A 127 -12.58 5.63 11.45
CA GLN A 127 -11.93 5.89 12.74
C GLN A 127 -10.49 5.36 12.77
N THR A 128 -10.25 4.14 12.28
CA THR A 128 -8.91 3.55 12.25
C THR A 128 -7.93 4.37 11.40
N LEU A 129 -8.39 4.89 10.25
CA LEU A 129 -7.58 5.75 9.38
C LEU A 129 -7.39 7.14 10.00
N PHE A 130 -8.42 7.69 10.66
CA PHE A 130 -8.35 8.98 11.35
C PHE A 130 -7.37 8.93 12.54
N ASP A 131 -7.38 7.86 13.33
CA ASP A 131 -6.43 7.64 14.43
C ASP A 131 -4.97 7.59 13.91
N LEU A 132 -4.74 6.96 12.75
CA LEU A 132 -3.43 6.93 12.08
C LEU A 132 -3.04 8.30 11.50
N TYR A 133 -4.00 9.12 11.06
CA TYR A 133 -3.77 10.50 10.65
C TYR A 133 -3.41 11.42 11.83
N GLN A 134 -4.15 11.34 12.96
CA GLN A 134 -3.79 12.02 14.20
C GLN A 134 -2.43 11.57 14.74
N GLY A 135 -2.13 10.27 14.62
CA GLY A 135 -0.81 9.68 14.91
C GLY A 135 0.31 10.07 13.92
N LYS A 136 0.02 10.88 12.90
CA LYS A 136 0.95 11.35 11.84
C LYS A 136 1.58 10.24 10.99
N VAL A 137 0.99 9.05 11.00
CA VAL A 137 1.36 7.92 10.14
C VAL A 137 0.87 8.16 8.72
N ILE A 138 -0.35 8.65 8.59
CA ILE A 138 -0.91 9.15 7.32
C ILE A 138 -0.60 10.65 7.27
N SER A 139 0.06 11.10 6.21
CA SER A 139 0.30 12.55 5.98
C SER A 139 -0.96 13.25 5.44
N PRO A 140 -1.10 14.59 5.56
CA PRO A 140 -2.25 15.32 5.01
C PRO A 140 -2.51 15.03 3.53
N LEU A 141 -1.47 15.02 2.69
CA LEU A 141 -1.59 14.68 1.27
C LEU A 141 -2.13 13.25 1.04
N GLN A 142 -1.77 12.30 1.89
CA GLN A 142 -2.30 10.93 1.84
C GLN A 142 -3.73 10.83 2.38
N TRP A 143 -4.09 11.68 3.36
CA TRP A 143 -5.46 11.79 3.85
C TRP A 143 -6.40 12.38 2.80
N ASP A 144 -5.98 13.44 2.11
CA ASP A 144 -6.75 14.10 1.04
C ASP A 144 -6.98 13.17 -0.17
N VAL A 145 -6.09 12.19 -0.40
CA VAL A 145 -6.30 11.12 -1.40
C VAL A 145 -7.36 10.10 -0.96
N LEU A 146 -7.50 9.82 0.34
CA LEU A 146 -8.54 8.92 0.87
C LEU A 146 -9.89 9.62 1.07
N TYR A 147 -9.87 10.92 1.35
CA TYR A 147 -11.04 11.71 1.70
C TYR A 147 -11.01 13.08 0.99
N PRO A 148 -11.08 13.10 -0.37
CA PRO A 148 -10.99 14.33 -1.14
C PRO A 148 -12.13 15.28 -0.79
N THR A 149 -11.77 16.56 -0.60
CA THR A 149 -12.71 17.62 -0.20
C THR A 149 -13.67 18.01 -1.32
N SER A 150 -13.30 17.74 -2.58
CA SER A 150 -14.15 17.91 -3.76
C SER A 150 -14.67 16.55 -4.24
N ASN A 151 -16.01 16.41 -4.30
CA ASN A 151 -16.68 15.17 -4.75
C ASN A 151 -16.49 14.84 -6.25
N ALA A 152 -15.64 15.59 -6.98
CA ALA A 152 -15.53 15.51 -8.44
C ALA A 152 -14.89 14.21 -8.94
N ASN A 153 -13.88 13.69 -8.22
CA ASN A 153 -13.25 12.41 -8.52
C ASN A 153 -13.39 11.48 -7.30
N GLY A 154 -13.94 10.28 -7.51
CA GLY A 154 -13.96 9.24 -6.49
C GLY A 154 -12.57 8.62 -6.28
N VAL A 155 -12.30 8.14 -5.07
CA VAL A 155 -11.02 7.49 -4.74
C VAL A 155 -10.83 6.24 -5.59
N ASN A 156 -9.63 6.06 -6.15
CA ASN A 156 -9.29 4.93 -7.02
C ASN A 156 -8.07 4.17 -6.46
N SER A 157 -8.19 2.86 -6.27
CA SER A 157 -7.10 2.02 -5.73
C SER A 157 -5.86 2.00 -6.63
N LEU A 158 -6.01 2.28 -7.94
CA LEU A 158 -4.92 2.38 -8.91
C LEU A 158 -3.92 3.52 -8.59
N GLU A 159 -4.38 4.57 -7.92
CA GLU A 159 -3.57 5.76 -7.58
C GLU A 159 -2.82 5.58 -6.24
N LEU A 160 -3.16 4.56 -5.45
CA LEU A 160 -2.58 4.30 -4.14
C LEU A 160 -1.23 3.58 -4.27
N ASP A 161 -0.20 4.11 -3.63
CA ASP A 161 1.14 3.51 -3.58
C ASP A 161 1.22 2.29 -2.65
N ILE A 162 2.37 1.60 -2.64
CA ILE A 162 2.58 0.42 -1.78
C ILE A 162 2.39 0.72 -0.27
N ILE A 163 2.65 1.95 0.16
CA ILE A 163 2.58 2.34 1.57
C ILE A 163 1.11 2.50 1.97
N MET A 164 0.33 3.20 1.15
CA MET A 164 -1.10 3.38 1.37
C MET A 164 -1.85 2.05 1.26
N LEU A 165 -1.51 1.22 0.27
CA LEU A 165 -2.07 -0.13 0.12
C LEU A 165 -1.73 -1.02 1.32
N HIS A 166 -0.48 -0.97 1.83
CA HIS A 166 -0.08 -1.73 3.02
C HIS A 166 -0.86 -1.27 4.27
N ILE A 167 -1.00 0.04 4.49
CA ILE A 167 -1.83 0.61 5.56
C ILE A 167 -3.27 0.07 5.48
N LEU A 168 -3.92 0.19 4.31
CA LEU A 168 -5.30 -0.23 4.12
C LEU A 168 -5.49 -1.74 4.32
N VAL A 169 -4.61 -2.56 3.74
CA VAL A 169 -4.67 -4.04 3.84
C VAL A 169 -4.49 -4.51 5.29
N ILE A 170 -3.54 -3.92 6.03
CA ILE A 170 -3.28 -4.31 7.43
C ILE A 170 -4.38 -3.79 8.37
N HIS A 171 -4.84 -2.56 8.21
CA HIS A 171 -5.70 -1.90 9.21
C HIS A 171 -7.21 -1.99 8.93
N THR A 172 -7.64 -2.07 7.68
CA THR A 172 -9.08 -2.11 7.33
C THR A 172 -9.54 -3.50 6.91
N CYS A 173 -8.74 -4.28 6.17
CA CYS A 173 -9.21 -5.53 5.58
C CYS A 173 -9.34 -6.70 6.57
N GLN A 174 -8.63 -6.62 7.71
CA GLN A 174 -8.66 -7.59 8.81
C GLN A 174 -8.35 -9.04 8.37
N PHE A 175 -7.38 -9.22 7.46
CA PHE A 175 -6.92 -10.54 7.03
C PHE A 175 -6.41 -11.39 8.21
N LYS A 176 -6.63 -12.70 8.14
CA LYS A 176 -6.30 -13.69 9.18
C LYS A 176 -5.62 -14.91 8.56
N GLY A 177 -5.01 -15.75 9.40
CA GLY A 177 -4.40 -17.01 8.97
C GLY A 177 -3.27 -16.83 7.96
N ASP A 178 -3.22 -17.69 6.95
CA ASP A 178 -2.14 -17.72 5.94
C ASP A 178 -1.93 -16.39 5.22
N VAL A 179 -2.99 -15.68 4.84
CA VAL A 179 -2.89 -14.41 4.10
C VAL A 179 -2.10 -13.38 4.91
N LEU A 180 -2.43 -13.21 6.19
CA LEU A 180 -1.71 -12.32 7.10
C LEU A 180 -0.26 -12.78 7.32
N MET A 181 -0.03 -14.09 7.49
CA MET A 181 1.32 -14.64 7.65
C MET A 181 2.19 -14.46 6.39
N ASP A 182 1.60 -14.45 5.20
CA ASP A 182 2.32 -14.23 3.94
C ASP A 182 2.59 -12.74 3.67
N ILE A 183 1.67 -11.84 4.03
CA ILE A 183 1.93 -10.38 4.04
C ILE A 183 3.08 -10.06 5.02
N GLN A 184 3.11 -10.69 6.20
CA GLN A 184 4.21 -10.54 7.16
C GLN A 184 5.55 -11.10 6.63
N LYS A 185 5.54 -12.08 5.72
CA LYS A 185 6.76 -12.52 5.01
C LYS A 185 7.22 -11.49 3.99
N LEU A 186 6.30 -10.77 3.35
CA LEU A 186 6.59 -9.66 2.43
C LEU A 186 7.21 -8.47 3.19
N GLU A 187 6.65 -8.10 4.35
CA GLU A 187 7.26 -7.14 5.29
C GLU A 187 8.67 -7.57 5.71
N LYS A 188 8.88 -8.85 6.04
CA LYS A 188 10.21 -9.36 6.38
C LYS A 188 11.21 -9.28 5.21
N ARG A 189 10.77 -9.42 3.96
CA ARG A 189 11.63 -9.19 2.78
C ARG A 189 11.96 -7.70 2.60
N ARG A 190 11.00 -6.80 2.84
CA ARG A 190 11.25 -5.35 2.88
C ARG A 190 12.31 -4.98 3.91
N ASP A 191 12.21 -5.53 5.11
CA ASP A 191 13.15 -5.23 6.21
C ASP A 191 14.58 -5.69 5.83
N ILE A 192 14.73 -6.89 5.26
CA ILE A 192 16.02 -7.41 4.75
C ILE A 192 16.56 -6.56 3.58
N MET A 193 15.70 -6.16 2.63
CA MET A 193 16.09 -5.26 1.53
C MET A 193 16.49 -3.87 2.02
N TYR A 194 15.90 -3.41 3.14
CA TYR A 194 16.25 -2.15 3.80
C TYR A 194 17.59 -2.25 4.55
N ASP A 195 17.95 -3.39 5.13
CA ASP A 195 19.30 -3.58 5.69
C ASP A 195 20.38 -3.47 4.59
N PHE A 196 20.11 -3.94 3.36
CA PHE A 196 20.98 -3.74 2.20
C PHE A 196 20.93 -2.32 1.61
N ALA A 197 19.98 -1.48 2.01
CA ALA A 197 19.79 -0.13 1.46
C ALA A 197 20.94 0.85 1.77
N LYS A 198 21.75 0.56 2.80
CA LYS A 198 22.92 1.37 3.20
C LYS A 198 23.95 1.51 2.06
N ASP A 199 24.17 0.43 1.33
CA ASP A 199 25.07 0.35 0.17
C ASP A 199 24.33 0.34 -1.17
N ALA A 200 23.03 0.03 -1.16
CA ALA A 200 22.22 -0.33 -2.32
C ALA A 200 22.91 -1.39 -3.21
N LYS A 201 23.44 -2.45 -2.58
CA LYS A 201 24.22 -3.54 -3.21
C LYS A 201 23.80 -4.90 -2.67
N ILE A 202 23.70 -5.90 -3.55
CA ILE A 202 23.54 -7.31 -3.20
C ILE A 202 24.52 -8.15 -4.04
N THR A 203 25.30 -9.02 -3.40
CA THR A 203 26.21 -9.96 -4.09
C THR A 203 25.41 -11.01 -4.86
N ASP A 204 25.95 -11.54 -5.96
CA ASP A 204 25.18 -12.41 -6.87
C ASP A 204 24.62 -13.66 -6.17
N ALA A 205 25.39 -14.26 -5.25
CA ALA A 205 24.92 -15.38 -4.42
C ALA A 205 23.74 -15.02 -3.48
N LYS A 206 23.69 -13.77 -2.97
CA LYS A 206 22.56 -13.27 -2.18
C LYS A 206 21.39 -12.81 -3.06
N PHE A 207 21.67 -12.33 -4.27
CA PHE A 207 20.67 -11.88 -5.22
C PHE A 207 19.71 -13.00 -5.56
N GLU A 208 20.23 -14.15 -6.00
CA GLU A 208 19.42 -15.33 -6.33
C GLU A 208 18.54 -15.74 -5.14
N THR A 209 19.12 -15.84 -3.93
CA THR A 209 18.41 -16.22 -2.71
C THR A 209 17.27 -15.25 -2.35
N GLU A 210 17.53 -13.95 -2.35
CA GLU A 210 16.55 -12.94 -1.93
C GLU A 210 15.50 -12.65 -3.02
N TYR A 211 15.89 -12.66 -4.29
CA TYR A 211 15.00 -12.50 -5.43
C TYR A 211 13.99 -13.66 -5.53
N GLU A 212 14.46 -14.90 -5.33
CA GLU A 212 13.58 -16.07 -5.28
C GLU A 212 12.71 -16.09 -4.01
N ALA A 213 13.24 -15.66 -2.86
CA ALA A 213 12.43 -15.52 -1.64
C ALA A 213 11.31 -14.48 -1.78
N VAL A 214 11.55 -13.35 -2.45
CA VAL A 214 10.50 -12.37 -2.80
C VAL A 214 9.50 -13.00 -3.78
N GLY A 215 9.97 -13.59 -4.87
CA GLY A 215 9.13 -14.23 -5.88
C GLY A 215 8.22 -15.33 -5.33
N ALA A 216 8.72 -16.15 -4.41
CA ALA A 216 7.97 -17.21 -3.76
C ALA A 216 6.86 -16.69 -2.81
N VAL A 217 7.12 -15.60 -2.08
CA VAL A 217 6.10 -14.95 -1.23
C VAL A 217 4.99 -14.35 -2.08
N LEU A 218 5.34 -13.63 -3.15
CA LEU A 218 4.38 -13.07 -4.10
C LEU A 218 3.54 -14.18 -4.76
N ALA A 219 4.18 -15.26 -5.21
CA ALA A 219 3.48 -16.40 -5.80
C ALA A 219 2.52 -17.08 -4.81
N LYS A 220 2.93 -17.32 -3.55
CA LYS A 220 2.03 -17.90 -2.53
C LYS A 220 0.81 -17.03 -2.28
N LEU A 221 0.98 -15.70 -2.27
CA LEU A 221 -0.15 -14.76 -2.16
C LEU A 221 -1.11 -14.88 -3.37
N THR A 222 -0.62 -15.07 -4.60
CA THR A 222 -1.50 -15.29 -5.78
C THR A 222 -2.33 -16.58 -5.74
N VAL A 223 -1.92 -17.59 -4.97
CA VAL A 223 -2.64 -18.87 -4.83
C VAL A 223 -3.77 -18.78 -3.77
N THR A 224 -3.92 -17.64 -3.09
CA THR A 224 -5.12 -17.38 -2.28
C THR A 224 -6.37 -17.35 -3.17
N ARG A 225 -7.52 -17.80 -2.64
CA ARG A 225 -8.78 -17.95 -3.39
C ARG A 225 -9.35 -16.65 -3.98
N GLU A 226 -8.77 -15.51 -3.59
CA GLU A 226 -9.23 -14.15 -3.86
C GLU A 226 -8.61 -13.54 -5.14
N LEU A 227 -7.42 -13.99 -5.56
CA LEU A 227 -6.61 -13.25 -6.57
C LEU A 227 -6.64 -13.83 -7.99
N GLY A 228 -6.89 -15.13 -8.15
CA GLY A 228 -7.11 -15.76 -9.45
C GLY A 228 -5.88 -15.90 -10.38
N ARG A 229 -6.08 -16.64 -11.47
CA ARG A 229 -4.99 -17.08 -12.38
C ARG A 229 -4.29 -15.94 -13.12
N ASP A 230 -4.96 -14.84 -13.38
CA ASP A 230 -4.39 -13.74 -14.16
C ASP A 230 -3.36 -12.94 -13.35
N VAL A 231 -3.58 -12.80 -12.03
CA VAL A 231 -2.61 -12.19 -11.12
C VAL A 231 -1.41 -13.14 -10.92
N GLU A 232 -1.65 -14.45 -10.78
CA GLU A 232 -0.59 -15.47 -10.76
C GLU A 232 0.30 -15.40 -12.01
N ASN A 233 -0.29 -15.34 -13.21
CA ASN A 233 0.42 -15.22 -14.47
C ASN A 233 1.18 -13.88 -14.58
N ARG A 234 0.58 -12.77 -14.13
CA ARG A 234 1.23 -11.44 -14.11
C ARG A 234 2.46 -11.43 -13.19
N ILE A 235 2.37 -12.03 -12.01
CA ILE A 235 3.49 -12.14 -11.07
C ILE A 235 4.58 -13.08 -11.61
N LYS A 236 4.23 -14.25 -12.16
CA LYS A 236 5.21 -15.15 -12.81
C LYS A 236 5.99 -14.46 -13.93
N ASN A 237 5.29 -13.72 -14.80
CA ASN A 237 5.92 -12.95 -15.87
C ASN A 237 6.81 -11.82 -15.33
N MET A 238 6.39 -11.13 -14.27
CA MET A 238 7.19 -10.11 -13.59
C MET A 238 8.47 -10.69 -12.98
N VAL A 239 8.38 -11.79 -12.21
CA VAL A 239 9.53 -12.49 -11.62
C VAL A 239 10.53 -12.93 -12.70
N LYS A 240 10.06 -13.42 -13.85
CA LYS A 240 10.92 -13.77 -14.99
C LYS A 240 11.60 -12.53 -15.59
N ASN A 241 10.82 -11.51 -15.93
CA ASN A 241 11.31 -10.38 -16.74
C ASN A 241 12.22 -9.45 -15.93
N LEU A 242 11.91 -9.18 -14.66
CA LEU A 242 12.72 -8.27 -13.82
C LEU A 242 14.07 -8.86 -13.41
N LYS A 243 14.31 -10.17 -13.55
CA LYS A 243 15.59 -10.81 -13.17
C LYS A 243 16.75 -10.36 -14.07
N ILE A 244 16.45 -9.87 -15.28
CA ILE A 244 17.42 -9.52 -16.33
C ILE A 244 17.46 -8.04 -16.73
N ILE A 245 16.57 -7.17 -16.21
CA ILE A 245 16.56 -5.75 -16.61
C ILE A 245 17.85 -5.02 -16.24
N THR A 246 18.18 -3.95 -16.95
CA THR A 246 19.23 -3.00 -16.57
C THR A 246 18.57 -1.70 -16.13
N MET A 247 18.98 -1.17 -14.98
CA MET A 247 18.42 0.02 -14.35
C MET A 247 19.45 1.15 -14.33
N THR A 248 18.95 2.38 -14.45
CA THR A 248 19.71 3.61 -14.21
C THR A 248 19.99 3.81 -12.71
N LYS A 249 20.90 4.74 -12.40
CA LYS A 249 21.24 5.11 -11.02
C LYS A 249 20.05 5.82 -10.36
N GLU A 250 19.31 6.58 -11.15
CA GLU A 250 18.16 7.40 -10.80
C GLU A 250 16.94 6.53 -10.47
N GLU A 251 16.70 5.46 -11.24
CA GLU A 251 15.71 4.43 -10.92
C GLU A 251 16.06 3.72 -9.60
N ILE A 252 17.30 3.27 -9.43
CA ILE A 252 17.74 2.61 -8.18
C ILE A 252 17.55 3.53 -6.96
N ILE A 253 17.88 4.83 -7.08
CA ILE A 253 17.63 5.84 -6.03
C ILE A 253 16.11 6.04 -5.78
N THR A 254 15.28 5.94 -6.81
CA THR A 254 13.82 6.06 -6.68
C THR A 254 13.23 4.90 -5.86
N TYR A 255 13.60 3.65 -6.19
CA TYR A 255 13.15 2.48 -5.43
C TYR A 255 13.73 2.44 -4.01
N LEU A 256 14.95 2.95 -3.80
CA LEU A 256 15.54 3.19 -2.49
C LEU A 256 14.71 4.17 -1.64
N GLY A 257 14.24 5.26 -2.25
CA GLY A 257 13.35 6.23 -1.61
C GLY A 257 11.95 5.68 -1.28
N ILE A 258 11.40 4.80 -2.13
CA ILE A 258 10.12 4.12 -1.86
C ILE A 258 10.28 3.10 -0.72
N LEU A 259 11.27 2.20 -0.81
CA LEU A 259 11.52 1.16 0.19
C LEU A 259 11.79 1.76 1.58
N LYS A 260 12.61 2.81 1.67
CA LYS A 260 12.89 3.52 2.92
C LYS A 260 11.63 4.13 3.53
N ARG A 261 10.77 4.77 2.73
CA ARG A 261 9.50 5.33 3.22
C ARG A 261 8.57 4.23 3.73
N TRP A 262 8.40 3.14 2.98
CA TRP A 262 7.55 2.01 3.40
C TRP A 262 8.04 1.37 4.71
N TYR A 263 9.35 1.20 4.89
CA TYR A 263 9.94 0.69 6.13
C TYR A 263 9.70 1.63 7.33
N LEU A 264 9.91 2.94 7.15
CA LEU A 264 9.72 3.93 8.22
C LEU A 264 8.25 4.09 8.61
N CYS A 265 7.34 4.20 7.64
CA CYS A 265 5.90 4.28 7.91
C CYS A 265 5.40 3.07 8.71
N ASP A 266 5.93 1.86 8.46
CA ASP A 266 5.59 0.67 9.25
C ASP A 266 6.15 0.69 10.68
N ILE A 267 7.31 1.30 10.92
CA ILE A 267 7.78 1.57 12.30
C ILE A 267 6.81 2.54 13.00
N ASP A 268 6.39 3.60 12.31
CA ASP A 268 5.47 4.59 12.87
C ASP A 268 4.06 4.02 13.10
N ILE A 269 3.54 3.17 12.20
CA ILE A 269 2.36 2.31 12.43
C ILE A 269 2.53 1.50 13.71
N ARG A 270 3.62 0.72 13.80
CA ARG A 270 3.89 -0.20 14.91
C ARG A 270 4.15 0.55 16.23
N LYS A 271 4.40 1.86 16.19
CA LYS A 271 4.46 2.76 17.34
C LYS A 271 3.06 3.31 17.68
N ALA A 272 2.39 3.98 16.75
CA ALA A 272 1.05 4.55 16.95
C ALA A 272 0.05 3.49 17.45
N VAL A 273 0.05 2.29 16.86
CA VAL A 273 -0.81 1.18 17.31
C VAL A 273 -0.49 0.72 18.74
N LYS A 274 0.74 0.87 19.25
CA LYS A 274 1.05 0.60 20.67
C LYS A 274 0.58 1.72 21.58
N GLU A 275 0.66 2.96 21.13
CA GLU A 275 0.29 4.18 21.89
C GLU A 275 -1.23 4.39 21.95
N LEU A 276 -1.97 3.94 20.92
CA LEU A 276 -3.45 3.93 20.88
C LEU A 276 -4.07 2.75 21.63
N LYS A 277 -3.34 1.63 21.79
CA LYS A 277 -3.84 0.39 22.43
C LYS A 277 -4.35 0.52 23.89
N PRO A 278 -3.84 1.45 24.73
CA PRO A 278 -4.43 1.72 26.04
C PRO A 278 -5.74 2.51 25.95
N LEU A 279 -5.82 3.48 25.03
CA LEU A 279 -7.00 4.31 24.82
C LEU A 279 -8.18 3.48 24.29
N LEU A 280 -7.90 2.55 23.38
CA LEU A 280 -8.84 1.54 22.84
C LEU A 280 -9.26 0.45 23.85
N LYS A 281 -8.97 0.64 25.15
CA LYS A 281 -9.40 -0.21 26.28
C LYS A 281 -10.10 0.58 27.39
N GLY A 282 -10.31 1.88 27.22
CA GLY A 282 -10.97 2.75 28.20
C GLY A 282 -12.50 2.82 28.08
N ASN A 283 -13.06 2.20 27.04
CA ASN A 283 -14.49 2.13 26.73
C ASN A 283 -14.91 0.65 26.59
#